data_AF-A0A1E3PD41-F1
#
_entry.id   AF-A0A1E3PD41-F1
#
_cell.length_a   1.000
_cell.length_b   1.000
_cell.length_c   1.000
_cell.angle_alpha   90.00
_cell.angle_beta   90.00
_cell.angle_gamma   90.00
#
_symmetry.space_group_name_H-M   'P 1'
#
loop_
_entity.id
_entity.type
_entity.pdbx_description
1 polymer ?
#
loop_
_entity_poly.entity_id
_entity_poly.type
_entity_poly.pdbx_seq_one_letter_code
_entity_poly.pdbx_strand_id
1 'polypeptide(L)'
;MSKTAVSFLVTARAVASSSLSLSIYVSKDAINWNLAELPGEDELSSDSTFLGCSTYSLRINILRSKYFSPIVTQYYSNSDGTKFTKNLYHVLRTYGTGIEKVANIDGILFVDVIDNWKDITNYFE
;
A
#
# COMPACT_ATOMS: atom_id res chain seq x y z
N MET A 1 -23.14 -16.09 -10.43
CA MET A 1 -21.85 -15.92 -11.12
C MET A 1 -20.75 -15.92 -10.07
N SER A 2 -19.85 -16.90 -10.11
CA SER A 2 -18.63 -16.90 -9.28
C SER A 2 -17.72 -15.77 -9.79
N LYS A 3 -17.53 -14.70 -9.01
CA LYS A 3 -16.49 -13.69 -9.31
C LYS A 3 -15.14 -14.33 -9.01
N THR A 4 -14.38 -14.66 -10.05
CA THR A 4 -12.99 -15.08 -9.90
C THR A 4 -12.19 -13.94 -9.29
N ALA A 5 -11.54 -14.18 -8.15
CA ALA A 5 -10.63 -13.21 -7.56
C ALA A 5 -9.50 -12.91 -8.56
N VAL A 6 -9.19 -11.63 -8.76
CA VAL A 6 -8.04 -11.23 -9.56
C VAL A 6 -6.79 -11.42 -8.71
N SER A 7 -5.90 -12.28 -9.17
CA SER A 7 -4.60 -12.51 -8.54
C SER A 7 -3.54 -11.63 -9.20
N PHE A 8 -2.69 -11.02 -8.37
CA PHE A 8 -1.52 -10.27 -8.80
C PHE A 8 -0.26 -10.98 -8.32
N LEU A 9 0.74 -11.04 -9.17
CA LEU A 9 2.12 -11.37 -8.80
C LEU A 9 2.88 -10.06 -8.66
N VAL A 10 3.62 -9.95 -7.57
CA VAL A 10 4.31 -8.71 -7.21
C VAL A 10 5.74 -9.04 -6.88
N THR A 11 6.66 -8.28 -7.45
CA THR A 11 8.08 -8.33 -7.10
C THR A 11 8.59 -6.92 -6.84
N ALA A 12 9.57 -6.79 -5.94
CA ALA A 12 10.22 -5.54 -5.62
C ALA A 12 11.69 -5.62 -6.03
N ARG A 13 12.19 -4.55 -6.64
CA ARG A 13 13.59 -4.39 -7.03
C ARG A 13 14.14 -3.15 -6.34
N ALA A 14 15.26 -3.29 -5.65
CA ALA A 14 16.01 -2.16 -5.13
C ALA A 14 16.52 -1.29 -6.28
N VAL A 15 16.27 0.01 -6.19
CA VAL A 15 16.83 1.00 -7.12
C VAL A 15 18.15 1.48 -6.52
N ALA A 16 19.25 1.31 -7.25
CA ALA A 16 20.58 1.55 -6.70
C ALA A 16 20.90 3.04 -6.57
N SER A 17 20.73 3.60 -5.37
CA SER A 17 21.49 4.76 -4.83
C SER A 17 20.94 5.17 -3.45
N SER A 18 21.74 4.98 -2.39
CA SER A 18 21.69 5.62 -1.03
C SER A 18 20.36 5.78 -0.26
N SER A 19 19.24 5.44 -0.87
CA SER A 19 17.87 5.48 -0.40
C SER A 19 17.41 4.03 -0.48
N LEU A 20 16.70 3.55 0.53
CA LEU A 20 16.12 2.21 0.54
C LEU A 20 14.92 2.12 -0.42
N SER A 21 15.01 2.79 -1.58
CA SER A 21 13.96 3.00 -2.55
C SER A 21 13.75 1.74 -3.40
N LEU A 22 12.49 1.37 -3.57
CA LEU A 22 12.05 0.16 -4.25
C LEU A 22 11.19 0.52 -5.46
N SER A 23 11.45 -0.15 -6.58
CA SER A 23 10.52 -0.23 -7.70
C SER A 23 9.71 -1.52 -7.58
N ILE A 24 8.39 -1.44 -7.73
CA ILE A 24 7.51 -2.61 -7.77
C ILE A 24 7.18 -2.95 -9.21
N TYR A 25 7.23 -4.23 -9.54
CA TYR A 25 6.69 -4.76 -10.79
C TYR A 25 5.51 -5.66 -10.47
N VAL A 26 4.45 -5.51 -11.25
CA VAL A 26 3.23 -6.30 -11.14
C VAL A 26 3.02 -7.10 -12.41
N SER A 27 2.54 -8.34 -12.25
CA SER A 27 2.16 -9.23 -13.33
C SER A 27 0.86 -9.95 -12.99
N LYS A 28 0.10 -10.33 -14.02
CA LYS A 28 -1.10 -11.19 -13.89
C LYS A 28 -0.90 -12.59 -14.43
N ASP A 29 0.21 -12.83 -15.15
CA ASP A 29 0.49 -14.06 -15.89
C ASP A 29 1.89 -14.63 -15.64
N ALA A 30 2.71 -13.98 -14.80
CA ALA A 30 4.12 -14.28 -14.53
C ALA A 30 5.08 -14.09 -15.73
N ILE A 31 4.57 -13.68 -16.90
CA ILE A 31 5.34 -13.54 -18.14
C ILE A 31 5.58 -12.05 -18.40
N ASN A 32 4.51 -11.27 -18.37
CA ASN A 32 4.54 -9.84 -18.63
C ASN A 32 4.57 -9.09 -17.30
N TRP A 33 5.62 -8.28 -17.11
CA TRP A 33 5.84 -7.50 -15.89
C TRP A 33 5.82 -6.02 -16.22
N ASN A 34 5.01 -5.26 -15.48
CA ASN A 34 4.89 -3.81 -15.65
C ASN A 34 5.35 -3.10 -14.38
N LEU A 35 6.11 -2.02 -14.56
CA LEU A 35 6.50 -1.13 -13.47
C LEU A 35 5.23 -0.47 -12.90
N ALA A 36 5.08 -0.52 -11.59
CA ALA A 36 4.01 0.17 -10.88
C ALA A 36 4.38 1.63 -10.63
N GLU A 37 3.42 2.52 -10.88
CA GLU A 37 3.52 3.96 -10.72
C GLU A 37 2.75 4.41 -9.48
N LEU A 38 3.45 5.10 -8.57
CA LEU A 38 2.84 5.83 -7.47
C LEU A 38 2.54 7.28 -7.89
N PRO A 39 1.50 7.90 -7.31
CA PRO A 39 1.15 9.27 -7.64
C PRO A 39 2.14 10.26 -6.97
N GLY A 40 2.57 11.28 -7.71
CA GLY A 40 3.38 12.37 -7.17
C GLY A 40 4.84 11.97 -6.90
N GLU A 41 5.39 12.42 -5.78
CA GLU A 41 6.77 12.17 -5.36
C GLU A 41 6.89 11.02 -4.33
N ASP A 42 5.82 10.24 -4.12
CA ASP A 42 5.91 9.13 -3.17
C ASP A 42 6.76 8.00 -3.74
N GLU A 43 7.69 7.54 -2.92
CA GLU A 43 8.53 6.40 -3.22
C GLU A 43 8.26 5.26 -2.24
N LEU A 44 8.46 4.03 -2.70
CA LEU A 44 8.42 2.88 -1.81
C LEU A 44 9.76 2.74 -1.11
N SER A 45 9.72 2.57 0.19
CA SER A 45 10.87 2.15 0.97
C SER A 45 10.79 0.67 1.35
N SER A 46 11.88 0.12 1.88
CA SER A 46 11.91 -1.21 2.49
C SER A 46 10.87 -1.44 3.60
N ASP A 47 10.32 -0.38 4.19
CA ASP A 47 9.30 -0.50 5.25
C ASP A 47 7.87 -0.63 4.71
N SER A 48 7.69 -0.47 3.40
CA SER A 48 6.39 -0.59 2.74
C SER A 48 5.81 -1.98 2.94
N THR A 49 4.53 -2.07 3.28
CA THR A 49 3.85 -3.35 3.57
C THR A 49 2.72 -3.58 2.57
N PHE A 50 2.71 -4.75 1.94
CA PHE A 50 1.60 -5.20 1.10
C PHE A 50 0.52 -5.81 1.98
N LEU A 51 -0.71 -5.30 1.87
CA LEU A 51 -1.83 -5.72 2.72
C LEU A 51 -2.68 -6.81 2.11
N GLY A 52 -2.58 -6.99 0.79
CA GLY A 52 -3.38 -7.95 0.04
C GLY A 52 -4.17 -7.30 -1.08
N CYS A 53 -4.99 -8.13 -1.71
CA CYS A 53 -5.74 -7.75 -2.91
C CYS A 53 -7.24 -7.69 -2.62
N SER A 54 -7.94 -6.81 -3.32
CA SER A 54 -9.38 -6.91 -3.54
C SER A 54 -9.65 -7.68 -4.83
N THR A 55 -10.92 -7.88 -5.16
CA THR A 55 -11.34 -8.44 -6.45
C THR A 55 -10.84 -7.61 -7.66
N TYR A 56 -10.41 -6.35 -7.45
CA TYR A 56 -10.06 -5.42 -8.53
C TYR A 56 -8.77 -4.64 -8.33
N SER A 57 -8.12 -4.71 -7.17
CA SER A 57 -7.00 -3.83 -6.85
C SER A 57 -6.02 -4.46 -5.87
N LEU A 58 -4.74 -4.17 -6.08
CA LEU A 58 -3.68 -4.38 -5.11
C LEU A 58 -3.68 -3.22 -4.11
N ARG A 59 -3.45 -3.52 -2.83
CA ARG A 59 -3.36 -2.52 -1.76
C ARG A 59 -1.98 -2.51 -1.11
N ILE A 60 -1.43 -1.31 -0.93
CA ILE A 60 -0.10 -1.10 -0.37
C ILE A 60 -0.18 -0.01 0.71
N ASN A 61 0.51 -0.25 1.83
CA ASN A 61 0.79 0.76 2.84
C ASN A 61 2.23 1.25 2.68
N ILE A 62 2.39 2.56 2.59
CA ILE A 62 3.70 3.23 2.56
C ILE A 62 3.88 4.03 3.83
N LEU A 63 5.04 3.85 4.48
CA LEU A 63 5.43 4.65 5.63
C LEU A 63 5.84 6.04 5.18
N ARG A 64 5.28 7.07 5.82
CA ARG A 64 5.57 8.45 5.46
C ARG A 64 6.62 9.12 6.35
N SER A 65 6.94 8.53 7.50
CA SER A 65 7.95 9.05 8.44
C SER A 65 9.03 8.02 8.72
N LYS A 66 10.28 8.51 8.82
CA LYS A 66 11.51 7.71 8.98
C LYS A 66 11.73 7.20 10.41
N TYR A 67 11.00 7.73 11.39
CA TYR A 67 11.21 7.42 12.81
C TYR A 67 9.93 6.86 13.42
N PHE A 68 9.95 5.58 13.84
CA PHE A 68 8.97 4.91 14.71
C PHE A 68 7.51 5.37 14.62
N SER A 69 7.08 5.81 13.44
CA SER A 69 5.79 6.47 13.28
C SER A 69 4.78 5.40 12.93
N PRO A 70 3.70 5.26 13.72
CA PRO A 70 2.67 4.31 13.43
C PRO A 70 1.75 4.83 12.31
N ILE A 71 2.17 5.81 11.51
CA ILE A 71 1.32 6.48 10.52
C ILE A 71 1.69 6.02 9.12
N VAL A 72 0.72 5.43 8.42
CA VAL A 72 0.88 5.01 7.02
C VAL A 72 -0.15 5.69 6.12
N THR A 73 0.22 5.82 4.85
CA THR A 73 -0.71 6.20 3.78
C THR A 73 -1.00 4.96 2.94
N GLN A 74 -2.28 4.77 2.62
CA GLN A 74 -2.74 3.61 1.86
C GLN A 74 -3.04 3.98 0.41
N TYR A 75 -2.59 3.09 -0.49
CA TYR A 75 -2.72 3.23 -1.93
C TYR A 75 -3.46 2.04 -2.52
N TYR A 76 -4.37 2.31 -3.46
CA TYR A 76 -5.07 1.29 -4.25
C TYR A 76 -4.68 1.40 -5.71
N SER A 77 -4.43 0.25 -6.32
CA SER A 77 -4.17 0.17 -7.75
C SER A 77 -5.45 0.23 -8.58
N ASN A 78 -5.29 0.50 -9.86
CA ASN A 78 -6.23 0.11 -10.93
C ASN A 78 -6.29 -1.43 -11.13
N SER A 79 -7.08 -1.89 -12.10
CA SER A 79 -7.41 -3.31 -12.34
C SER A 79 -6.27 -4.19 -12.88
N ASP A 80 -5.19 -3.58 -13.36
CA ASP A 80 -3.98 -4.28 -13.79
C ASP A 80 -2.85 -4.22 -12.75
N GLY A 81 -3.02 -3.45 -11.67
CA GLY A 81 -2.06 -3.36 -10.58
C GLY A 81 -0.93 -2.37 -10.82
N THR A 82 -0.95 -1.61 -11.92
CA THR A 82 0.20 -0.78 -12.35
C THR A 82 0.09 0.67 -11.96
N LYS A 83 -1.10 1.20 -11.69
CA LYS A 83 -1.26 2.63 -11.34
C LYS A 83 -1.97 2.78 -10.02
N PHE A 84 -1.35 3.50 -9.09
CA PHE A 84 -1.85 3.68 -7.74
C PHE A 84 -2.44 5.07 -7.52
N THR A 85 -3.41 5.12 -6.61
CA THR A 85 -4.01 6.35 -6.11
C THR A 85 -3.99 6.36 -4.59
N LYS A 86 -3.75 7.53 -3.98
CA LYS A 86 -3.90 7.72 -2.53
C LYS A 86 -5.37 7.59 -2.15
N ASN A 87 -5.67 6.72 -1.20
CA ASN A 87 -7.05 6.47 -0.78
C ASN A 87 -7.27 6.86 0.69
N LEU A 88 -6.46 6.33 1.61
CA LEU A 88 -6.60 6.61 3.04
C LEU A 88 -5.32 7.22 3.60
N TYR A 89 -5.51 8.22 4.43
CA TYR A 89 -4.45 8.96 5.10
C TYR A 89 -4.47 8.65 6.59
N HIS A 90 -3.31 8.75 7.22
CA HIS A 90 -3.14 8.69 8.67
C HIS A 90 -3.64 7.39 9.30
N VAL A 91 -3.49 6.27 8.59
CA VAL A 91 -3.89 4.96 9.08
C VAL A 91 -2.88 4.51 10.15
N LEU A 92 -3.40 3.99 11.26
CA LEU A 92 -2.61 3.51 12.37
C LEU A 92 -1.99 2.13 12.04
N ARG A 93 -0.66 2.02 12.17
CA ARG A 93 0.12 0.79 12.05
C ARG A 93 0.60 0.39 13.44
N THR A 94 -0.10 -0.54 14.08
CA THR A 94 0.28 -1.14 15.38
C THR A 94 0.78 -2.59 15.18
N TYR A 95 0.57 -3.48 16.14
CA TYR A 95 0.72 -4.94 16.01
C TYR A 95 -0.11 -5.55 14.86
N GLY A 96 -0.95 -4.75 14.18
CA GLY A 96 -1.62 -5.08 12.92
C GLY A 96 -1.54 -3.93 11.90
N THR A 97 -2.38 -4.02 10.86
CA THR A 97 -2.37 -3.10 9.71
C THR A 97 -3.29 -1.90 9.86
N GLY A 98 -4.07 -1.86 10.95
CA GLY A 98 -5.13 -0.87 11.19
C GLY A 98 -6.32 -1.01 10.24
N ILE A 99 -6.42 -2.12 9.50
CA ILE A 99 -7.44 -2.34 8.48
C ILE A 99 -7.97 -3.76 8.58
N GLU A 100 -9.30 -3.88 8.62
CA GLU A 100 -9.98 -5.17 8.66
C GLU A 100 -11.02 -5.28 7.53
N LYS A 101 -11.02 -6.42 6.84
CA LYS A 101 -12.04 -6.74 5.84
C LYS A 101 -13.26 -7.34 6.54
N VAL A 102 -14.44 -6.83 6.20
CA VAL A 102 -15.69 -7.49 6.59
C VAL A 102 -15.83 -8.79 5.81
N ALA A 103 -15.88 -9.92 6.52
CA ALA A 103 -16.02 -11.23 5.91
C ALA A 103 -17.29 -11.29 5.04
N ASN A 104 -17.18 -11.94 3.88
CA ASN A 104 -18.27 -12.16 2.92
C ASN A 104 -18.86 -10.91 2.25
N ILE A 105 -18.32 -9.70 2.49
CA ILE A 105 -18.69 -8.48 1.77
C ILE A 105 -17.47 -7.85 1.13
N ASP A 106 -17.42 -7.90 -0.20
CA ASP A 106 -16.37 -7.22 -0.95
C ASP A 106 -16.58 -5.71 -0.97
N GLY A 107 -15.52 -4.97 -0.71
CA GLY A 107 -15.53 -3.50 -0.79
C GLY A 107 -15.84 -2.78 0.52
N ILE A 108 -16.17 -3.49 1.60
CA ILE A 108 -16.33 -2.90 2.94
C ILE A 108 -15.11 -3.25 3.81
N LEU A 109 -14.53 -2.22 4.43
CA LEU A 109 -13.36 -2.29 5.29
C LEU A 109 -13.61 -1.43 6.53
N PHE A 110 -13.17 -1.88 7.70
CA PHE A 110 -12.98 -1.02 8.87
C PHE A 110 -11.53 -0.56 8.91
N VAL A 111 -11.31 0.71 9.26
CA VAL A 111 -9.98 1.32 9.24
C VAL A 111 -9.81 2.22 10.45
N ASP A 112 -8.71 2.01 11.18
CA ASP A 112 -8.30 2.85 12.30
C ASP A 112 -7.47 4.03 11.77
N VAL A 113 -8.01 5.23 11.95
CA VAL A 113 -7.37 6.49 11.56
C VAL A 113 -6.95 7.28 12.79
N ILE A 114 -5.79 7.91 12.73
CA ILE A 114 -5.29 8.79 13.77
C ILE A 114 -5.80 10.20 13.51
N ASP A 115 -6.68 10.68 14.38
CA ASP A 115 -7.25 12.02 14.27
C ASP A 115 -6.21 13.10 14.65
N ASN A 116 -5.39 12.86 15.68
CA ASN A 116 -4.34 13.76 16.15
C ASN A 116 -2.99 13.57 15.41
N TRP A 117 -3.02 13.20 14.13
CA TRP A 117 -1.81 12.86 13.35
C TRP A 117 -0.77 14.00 13.29
N LYS A 118 -1.21 15.26 13.35
CA LYS A 118 -0.34 16.44 13.34
C LYS A 118 0.55 16.50 14.57
N ASP A 119 -0.04 16.25 15.74
CA ASP A 119 0.67 16.29 17.02
C ASP A 119 1.74 15.19 17.07
N ILE A 120 1.43 14.01 16.50
CA ILE A 120 2.38 12.89 16.43
C ILE A 120 3.51 13.20 15.45
N THR A 121 3.20 13.76 14.28
CA THR A 121 4.21 14.04 13.24
C THR A 121 5.24 15.06 13.74
N ASN A 122 4.77 16.12 14.41
CA ASN A 122 5.64 17.15 15.00
C ASN A 122 6.55 16.61 16.13
N TYR A 123 6.19 15.49 16.77
CA TYR A 123 7.00 14.88 17.83
C TYR A 123 8.22 14.11 17.27
N PHE A 124 8.17 13.70 16.00
CA PHE A 124 9.20 12.88 15.36
C PHE A 124 10.01 13.64 14.27
N GLU A 125 9.79 14.95 14.14
CA GLU A 125 10.63 15.89 13.39
C GLU A 125 11.67 16.56 14.30
#